data_AF-A0A968VKG6-F1
#
_entry.id   AF-A0A968VKG6-F1
#
_cell.length_a   1.000
_cell.length_b   1.000
_cell.length_c   1.000
_cell.angle_alpha   90.00
_cell.angle_beta   90.00
_cell.angle_gamma   90.00
#
_symmetry.space_group_name_H-M   'P 1'
#
loop_
_entity.id
_entity.type
_entity.pdbx_description
1 polymer ?
#
loop_
_entity_poly.entity_id
_entity_poly.type
_entity_poly.pdbx_seq_one_letter_code
_entity_poly.pdbx_strand_id
1 'polypeptide(L)'
;MGSSVLGILGAIGISAAAYESWLYFLSQLEGDDLGNGSVLVALLGVGLALAHRLCPPRLAAGLEVGSLVVRKLGHLNWGLAQALLLMVWIGSFQLSAGGSILWLLTAMGGVAYGLWQSYGQDQEQDGWNYGAAVQILVILWMGLNTWISQWDGLSWVGSLACGVGLIYFYMPWHRWGWRSEPGRHSALILPGAVILLTCWWVNNASLLIGAGYYGILAVQTSRIRLSYISLILSNWVLYSWMVSTGEFSVSLYVLPLAGSLIWVGHLDPGLQPTESRALRHGLRSLSVGCFCLATWLETWGQLWAGFWPMGLGLALVLAGLGLRIRAYLWVGSLLFGLTFLRQALLVLLLYPMLLWGVGILMGLGLIWVAASFERRRTQMGSWWADGIQQLGFEQWD
;
A
#
# COMPACT_ATOMS: atom_id res chain seq x y z
N MET A 1 -56.44 -16.36 8.23
CA MET A 1 -55.24 -17.00 7.67
C MET A 1 -55.27 -17.13 6.14
N GLY A 2 -56.42 -17.29 5.48
CA GLY A 2 -56.49 -17.42 4.02
C GLY A 2 -56.27 -16.11 3.22
N SER A 3 -56.71 -14.97 3.74
CA SER A 3 -56.67 -13.70 3.01
C SER A 3 -55.27 -13.09 2.87
N SER A 4 -54.42 -13.27 3.90
CA SER A 4 -53.00 -12.88 3.86
C SER A 4 -52.18 -13.70 2.86
N VAL A 5 -52.51 -14.98 2.62
CA VAL A 5 -51.80 -15.81 1.64
C VAL A 5 -52.15 -15.41 0.21
N LEU A 6 -53.42 -15.11 -0.05
CA LEU A 6 -53.89 -14.62 -1.36
C LEU A 6 -53.25 -13.28 -1.72
N GLY A 7 -53.11 -12.36 -0.76
CA GLY A 7 -52.41 -11.09 -0.96
C GLY A 7 -50.94 -11.28 -1.33
N ILE A 8 -50.23 -12.20 -0.66
CA ILE A 8 -48.82 -12.50 -0.96
C ILE A 8 -48.68 -13.10 -2.37
N LEU A 9 -49.53 -14.07 -2.72
CA LEU A 9 -49.54 -14.68 -4.06
C LEU A 9 -49.89 -13.65 -5.14
N GLY A 10 -50.81 -12.73 -4.86
CA GLY A 10 -51.14 -11.62 -5.76
C GLY A 10 -49.94 -10.68 -5.99
N ALA A 11 -49.22 -10.30 -4.92
CA ALA A 11 -48.05 -9.43 -5.04
C ALA A 11 -46.88 -10.10 -5.81
N ILE A 12 -46.66 -11.40 -5.59
CA ILE A 12 -45.70 -12.19 -6.37
C ILE A 12 -46.16 -12.28 -7.83
N GLY A 13 -47.45 -12.57 -8.05
CA GLY A 13 -48.06 -12.66 -9.38
C GLY A 13 -47.92 -11.37 -10.19
N ILE A 14 -48.08 -10.20 -9.56
CA ILE A 14 -47.86 -8.91 -10.21
C ILE A 14 -46.41 -8.75 -10.67
N SER A 15 -45.44 -9.09 -9.81
CA SER A 15 -44.02 -9.03 -10.19
C SER A 15 -43.69 -10.02 -11.31
N ALA A 16 -44.19 -11.26 -11.21
CA ALA A 16 -43.98 -12.29 -12.23
C ALA A 16 -44.60 -11.89 -13.57
N ALA A 17 -45.85 -11.41 -13.58
CA ALA A 17 -46.54 -10.93 -14.77
C ALA A 17 -45.82 -9.74 -15.40
N ALA A 18 -45.23 -8.84 -14.59
CA ALA A 18 -44.43 -7.73 -15.09
C ALA A 18 -43.16 -8.24 -15.82
N TYR A 19 -42.42 -9.18 -15.23
CA TYR A 19 -41.25 -9.78 -15.90
C TYR A 19 -41.65 -10.55 -17.16
N GLU A 20 -42.70 -11.37 -17.11
CA GLU A 20 -43.17 -12.16 -18.25
C GLU A 20 -43.61 -11.25 -19.41
N SER A 21 -44.42 -10.23 -19.12
CA SER A 21 -44.87 -9.25 -20.12
C SER A 21 -43.68 -8.51 -20.75
N TRP A 22 -42.70 -8.14 -19.93
CA TRP A 22 -41.50 -7.44 -20.40
C TRP A 22 -40.60 -8.34 -21.25
N LEU A 23 -40.37 -9.58 -20.83
CA LEU A 23 -39.62 -10.57 -21.59
C LEU A 23 -40.31 -10.90 -22.91
N TYR A 24 -41.64 -11.03 -22.91
CA TYR A 24 -42.43 -11.23 -24.12
C TYR A 24 -42.30 -10.05 -25.07
N PHE A 25 -42.43 -8.81 -24.56
CA PHE A 25 -42.21 -7.60 -25.36
C PHE A 25 -40.80 -7.57 -25.97
N LEU A 26 -39.77 -7.86 -25.17
CA LEU A 26 -38.39 -7.92 -25.66
C LEU A 26 -38.20 -9.01 -26.73
N SER A 27 -38.87 -10.16 -26.60
CA SER A 27 -38.80 -11.25 -27.59
C SER A 27 -39.43 -10.91 -28.94
N GLN A 28 -40.29 -9.88 -28.99
CA GLN A 28 -40.90 -9.39 -30.23
C GLN A 28 -40.08 -8.29 -30.94
N LEU A 29 -39.11 -7.70 -30.26
CA LEU A 29 -38.25 -6.68 -30.87
C LEU A 29 -37.16 -7.36 -31.72
N GLU A 30 -37.02 -6.92 -32.98
CA GLU A 30 -35.89 -7.33 -33.82
C GLU A 30 -34.61 -6.65 -33.32
N GLY A 31 -33.79 -7.39 -32.58
CA GLY A 31 -32.57 -6.89 -31.97
C GLY A 31 -31.99 -7.89 -30.97
N ASP A 32 -31.39 -8.96 -31.49
CA ASP A 32 -30.87 -10.11 -30.74
C ASP A 32 -29.55 -9.79 -30.02
N ASP A 33 -29.58 -8.80 -29.11
CA ASP A 33 -28.45 -8.53 -28.21
C ASP A 33 -28.87 -8.82 -26.76
N LEU A 34 -28.57 -10.05 -26.33
CA LEU A 34 -28.80 -10.57 -24.98
C LEU A 34 -28.27 -9.63 -23.89
N GLY A 35 -27.19 -8.88 -24.17
CA GLY A 35 -26.62 -7.90 -23.25
C GLY A 35 -27.59 -6.74 -22.97
N ASN A 36 -28.06 -6.07 -24.02
CA ASN A 36 -29.00 -4.95 -23.90
C ASN A 36 -30.35 -5.40 -23.30
N GLY A 37 -30.85 -6.57 -23.70
CA GLY A 37 -32.07 -7.15 -23.14
C GLY A 37 -31.97 -7.38 -21.62
N SER A 38 -30.84 -7.93 -21.16
CA SER A 38 -30.58 -8.18 -19.74
C SER A 38 -30.52 -6.87 -18.92
N VAL A 39 -29.96 -5.80 -19.48
CA VAL A 39 -29.94 -4.47 -18.84
C VAL A 39 -31.35 -3.91 -18.69
N LEU A 40 -32.21 -4.07 -19.70
CA LEU A 40 -33.61 -3.63 -19.64
C LEU A 40 -34.42 -4.41 -18.59
N VAL A 41 -34.17 -5.71 -18.47
CA VAL A 41 -34.80 -6.53 -17.41
C VAL A 41 -34.28 -6.11 -16.02
N ALA A 42 -33.00 -5.81 -15.89
CA ALA A 42 -32.45 -5.27 -14.65
C ALA A 42 -33.04 -3.89 -14.29
N LEU A 43 -33.29 -3.04 -15.28
CA LEU A 43 -33.95 -1.75 -15.11
C LEU A 43 -35.37 -1.92 -14.57
N LEU A 44 -36.13 -2.88 -15.12
CA LEU A 44 -37.44 -3.25 -14.57
C LEU A 44 -37.32 -3.71 -13.11
N GLY A 45 -36.33 -4.55 -12.77
CA GLY A 45 -36.11 -5.02 -11.40
C GLY A 45 -35.80 -3.89 -10.41
N VAL A 46 -34.95 -2.92 -10.78
CA VAL A 46 -34.70 -1.72 -9.96
C VAL A 46 -35.96 -0.87 -9.85
N GLY A 47 -36.69 -0.69 -10.95
CA GLY A 47 -37.96 0.04 -10.98
C GLY A 47 -39.01 -0.57 -10.06
N LEU A 48 -39.17 -1.90 -10.10
CA LEU A 48 -40.05 -2.65 -9.21
C LEU A 48 -39.58 -2.53 -7.76
N ALA A 49 -38.28 -2.62 -7.48
CA ALA A 49 -37.76 -2.46 -6.13
C ALA A 49 -38.12 -1.08 -5.54
N LEU A 50 -37.96 -0.02 -6.33
CA LEU A 50 -38.36 1.34 -5.96
C LEU A 50 -39.89 1.47 -5.80
N ALA A 51 -40.67 0.89 -6.71
CA ALA A 51 -42.13 0.91 -6.65
C ALA A 51 -42.67 0.22 -5.39
N HIS A 52 -42.12 -0.94 -5.01
CA HIS A 52 -42.48 -1.64 -3.79
C HIS A 52 -42.19 -0.81 -2.54
N ARG A 53 -41.10 -0.04 -2.55
CA ARG A 53 -40.73 0.84 -1.44
C ARG A 53 -41.60 2.10 -1.37
N LEU A 54 -41.94 2.68 -2.51
CA LEU A 54 -42.82 3.84 -2.63
C LEU A 54 -44.31 3.49 -2.49
N CYS A 55 -44.63 2.20 -2.42
CA CYS A 55 -45.99 1.69 -2.33
C CYS A 55 -46.70 2.32 -1.12
N PRO A 56 -47.78 3.10 -1.33
CA PRO A 56 -48.44 3.77 -0.23
C PRO A 56 -49.09 2.72 0.69
N PRO A 57 -49.11 2.97 2.01
CA PRO A 57 -49.62 2.00 2.99
C PRO A 57 -51.10 1.64 2.76
N ARG A 58 -51.87 2.51 2.10
CA ARG A 58 -53.27 2.25 1.71
C ARG A 58 -53.39 1.17 0.64
N LEU A 59 -52.45 1.11 -0.31
CA LEU A 59 -52.45 0.10 -1.37
C LEU A 59 -52.03 -1.26 -0.80
N ALA A 60 -51.03 -1.27 0.08
CA ALA A 60 -50.63 -2.48 0.81
C ALA A 60 -51.76 -3.00 1.72
N ALA A 61 -52.48 -2.10 2.39
CA ALA A 61 -53.65 -2.44 3.20
C ALA A 61 -54.81 -2.99 2.35
N GLY A 62 -55.06 -2.41 1.16
CA GLY A 62 -56.09 -2.89 0.24
C GLY A 62 -55.81 -4.28 -0.35
N LEU A 63 -54.54 -4.66 -0.46
CA LEU A 63 -54.12 -6.01 -0.89
C LEU A 63 -53.96 -6.99 0.29
N GLU A 64 -54.22 -6.55 1.53
CA GLU A 64 -53.97 -7.29 2.77
C GLU A 64 -52.52 -7.83 2.90
N VAL A 65 -51.56 -7.16 2.26
CA VAL A 65 -50.15 -7.57 2.27
C VAL A 65 -49.42 -6.83 3.39
N GLY A 66 -48.82 -7.58 4.31
CA GLY A 66 -47.99 -7.01 5.36
C GLY A 66 -46.83 -6.20 4.77
N SER A 67 -46.53 -5.04 5.36
CA SER A 67 -45.45 -4.14 4.93
C SER A 67 -44.09 -4.83 4.83
N LEU A 68 -43.85 -5.83 5.67
CA LEU A 68 -42.65 -6.68 5.64
C LEU A 68 -42.53 -7.48 4.32
N VAL A 69 -43.64 -8.02 3.80
CA VAL A 69 -43.63 -8.81 2.56
C VAL A 69 -43.36 -7.92 1.36
N VAL A 70 -44.02 -6.77 1.27
CA VAL A 70 -43.79 -5.78 0.20
C VAL A 70 -42.31 -5.38 0.17
N ARG A 71 -41.70 -5.15 1.35
CA ARG A 71 -40.27 -4.82 1.46
C ARG A 71 -39.36 -5.95 1.01
N LYS A 72 -39.65 -7.20 1.40
CA LYS A 72 -38.91 -8.39 0.95
C LYS A 72 -38.97 -8.60 -0.56
N LEU A 73 -40.13 -8.38 -1.18
CA LEU A 73 -40.27 -8.42 -2.64
C LEU A 73 -39.43 -7.33 -3.32
N GLY A 74 -39.40 -6.13 -2.75
CA GLY A 74 -38.48 -5.07 -3.21
C GLY A 74 -37.01 -5.49 -3.14
N HIS A 75 -36.58 -6.15 -2.05
CA HIS A 75 -35.21 -6.66 -1.90
C HIS A 75 -34.87 -7.77 -2.90
N LEU A 76 -35.82 -8.68 -3.16
CA LEU A 76 -35.64 -9.74 -4.16
C LEU A 76 -35.49 -9.16 -5.57
N ASN A 77 -36.33 -8.20 -5.95
CA ASN A 77 -36.26 -7.51 -7.23
C ASN A 77 -34.93 -6.74 -7.40
N TRP A 78 -34.47 -6.07 -6.34
CA TRP A 78 -33.16 -5.43 -6.35
C TRP A 78 -32.03 -6.46 -6.51
N GLY A 79 -32.06 -7.56 -5.76
CA GLY A 79 -31.04 -8.61 -5.84
C GLY A 79 -30.98 -9.28 -7.21
N LEU A 80 -32.14 -9.54 -7.82
CA LEU A 80 -32.25 -10.07 -9.19
C LEU A 80 -31.67 -9.08 -10.20
N ALA A 81 -31.98 -7.78 -10.08
CA ALA A 81 -31.40 -6.76 -10.94
C ALA A 81 -29.87 -6.70 -10.83
N GLN A 82 -29.31 -6.79 -9.62
CA GLN A 82 -27.85 -6.81 -9.45
C GLN A 82 -27.21 -8.06 -10.04
N ALA A 83 -27.85 -9.22 -9.89
CA ALA A 83 -27.37 -10.46 -10.49
C ALA A 83 -27.34 -10.38 -12.02
N LEU A 84 -28.37 -9.78 -12.64
CA LEU A 84 -28.42 -9.56 -14.08
C LEU A 84 -27.34 -8.59 -14.56
N LEU A 85 -27.16 -7.45 -13.88
CA LEU A 85 -26.11 -6.47 -14.23
C LEU A 85 -24.70 -7.08 -14.13
N LEU A 86 -24.46 -7.93 -13.14
CA LEU A 86 -23.21 -8.68 -12.99
C LEU A 86 -23.06 -9.75 -14.08
N MET A 87 -24.13 -10.47 -14.42
CA MET A 87 -24.11 -11.49 -15.47
C MET A 87 -23.78 -10.89 -16.84
N VAL A 88 -24.31 -9.70 -17.16
CA VAL A 88 -23.97 -8.98 -18.40
C VAL A 88 -22.45 -8.81 -18.54
N TRP A 89 -21.78 -8.49 -17.44
CA TRP A 89 -20.34 -8.30 -17.42
C TRP A 89 -19.55 -9.62 -17.41
N ILE A 90 -19.91 -10.58 -16.55
CA ILE A 90 -19.21 -11.89 -16.48
C ILE A 90 -19.33 -12.63 -17.82
N GLY A 91 -20.50 -12.55 -18.45
CA GLY A 91 -20.74 -13.12 -19.78
C GLY A 91 -20.04 -12.37 -20.91
N SER A 92 -19.35 -11.25 -20.62
CA SER A 92 -18.69 -10.39 -21.62
C SER A 92 -19.59 -10.02 -22.79
N PHE A 93 -20.89 -9.81 -22.53
CA PHE A 93 -21.84 -9.44 -23.56
C PHE A 93 -21.50 -8.04 -24.07
N GLN A 94 -21.54 -7.87 -25.40
CA GLN A 94 -21.36 -6.56 -26.00
C GLN A 94 -22.58 -5.69 -25.67
N LEU A 95 -22.34 -4.43 -25.32
CA LEU A 95 -23.39 -3.47 -25.05
C LEU A 95 -23.32 -2.40 -26.14
N SER A 96 -24.49 -2.03 -26.66
CA SER A 96 -24.59 -0.83 -27.49
C SER A 96 -24.24 0.42 -26.66
N ALA A 97 -23.91 1.54 -27.32
CA ALA A 97 -23.65 2.80 -26.62
C ALA A 97 -24.85 3.26 -25.75
N GLY A 98 -26.08 2.97 -26.20
CA GLY A 98 -27.28 3.19 -25.39
C GLY A 98 -27.40 2.20 -24.23
N GLY A 99 -27.06 0.93 -24.48
CA GLY A 99 -27.07 -0.13 -23.46
C GLY A 99 -26.09 0.12 -22.32
N SER A 100 -24.90 0.66 -22.60
CA SER A 100 -23.91 0.99 -21.56
C SER A 100 -24.36 2.17 -20.68
N ILE A 101 -25.01 3.19 -21.25
CA ILE A 101 -25.69 4.26 -20.51
C ILE A 101 -26.76 3.68 -19.60
N LEU A 102 -27.63 2.84 -20.15
CA LEU A 102 -28.72 2.23 -19.40
C LEU A 102 -28.20 1.33 -18.28
N TRP A 103 -27.11 0.59 -18.52
CA TRP A 103 -26.45 -0.22 -17.50
C TRP A 103 -25.98 0.67 -16.34
N LEU A 104 -25.30 1.79 -16.65
CA LEU A 104 -24.80 2.73 -15.65
C LEU A 104 -25.95 3.34 -14.83
N LEU A 105 -26.99 3.83 -15.49
CA LEU A 105 -28.15 4.43 -14.83
C LEU A 105 -28.88 3.41 -13.93
N THR A 106 -29.02 2.18 -14.41
CA THR A 106 -29.64 1.10 -13.64
C THR A 106 -28.80 0.74 -12.41
N ALA A 107 -27.48 0.63 -12.58
CA ALA A 107 -26.56 0.36 -11.47
C ALA A 107 -26.56 1.52 -10.44
N MET A 108 -26.57 2.78 -10.90
CA MET A 108 -26.72 3.95 -10.01
C MET A 108 -28.05 3.93 -9.27
N GLY A 109 -29.15 3.54 -9.92
CA GLY A 109 -30.45 3.32 -9.26
C GLY A 109 -30.38 2.23 -8.19
N GLY A 110 -29.61 1.16 -8.45
CA GLY A 110 -29.30 0.11 -7.48
C GLY A 110 -28.58 0.62 -6.23
N VAL A 111 -27.54 1.46 -6.42
CA VAL A 111 -26.81 2.13 -5.33
C VAL A 111 -27.75 3.04 -4.55
N ALA A 112 -28.56 3.84 -5.23
CA ALA A 112 -29.51 4.75 -4.59
C ALA A 112 -30.54 3.98 -3.75
N TYR A 113 -31.05 2.85 -4.25
CA TYR A 113 -31.94 1.98 -3.48
C TYR A 113 -31.25 1.43 -2.21
N GLY A 114 -30.00 0.97 -2.33
CA GLY A 114 -29.20 0.47 -1.21
C GLY A 114 -28.94 1.56 -0.15
N LEU A 115 -28.50 2.75 -0.56
CA LEU A 115 -28.29 3.89 0.33
C LEU A 115 -29.59 4.39 0.97
N TRP A 116 -30.70 4.37 0.24
CA TRP A 116 -31.98 4.69 0.83
C TRP A 116 -32.35 3.62 1.86
N GLN A 117 -32.04 2.34 1.61
CA GLN A 117 -32.41 1.25 2.50
C GLN A 117 -31.56 1.22 3.79
N SER A 118 -30.35 1.78 3.75
CA SER A 118 -29.54 2.03 4.94
C SER A 118 -29.98 3.26 5.75
N TYR A 119 -30.99 4.01 5.28
CA TYR A 119 -31.50 5.19 5.98
C TYR A 119 -32.17 4.81 7.30
N GLY A 120 -31.54 5.21 8.40
CA GLY A 120 -31.96 4.91 9.76
C GLY A 120 -30.77 4.76 10.70
N GLN A 121 -31.07 4.49 11.97
CA GLN A 121 -30.07 4.21 13.00
C GLN A 121 -30.03 2.72 13.41
N ASP A 122 -30.74 1.86 12.68
CA ASP A 122 -30.82 0.44 13.00
C ASP A 122 -29.62 -0.31 12.43
N GLN A 123 -28.98 -1.15 13.25
CA GLN A 123 -27.80 -1.92 12.87
C GLN A 123 -28.09 -2.94 11.75
N GLU A 124 -29.31 -3.49 11.71
CA GLU A 124 -29.74 -4.43 10.66
C GLU A 124 -29.70 -3.82 9.25
N GLN A 125 -29.70 -2.48 9.17
CA GLN A 125 -29.72 -1.75 7.90
C GLN A 125 -28.30 -1.42 7.38
N ASP A 126 -27.27 -1.64 8.20
CA ASP A 126 -25.88 -1.35 7.85
C ASP A 126 -25.39 -2.16 6.64
N GLY A 127 -25.90 -3.40 6.50
CA GLY A 127 -25.61 -4.29 5.36
C GLY A 127 -25.88 -3.65 4.00
N TRP A 128 -26.90 -2.79 3.92
CA TRP A 128 -27.27 -2.10 2.67
C TRP A 128 -26.27 -1.02 2.28
N ASN A 129 -25.64 -0.36 3.26
CA ASN A 129 -24.58 0.61 2.97
C ASN A 129 -23.34 -0.08 2.41
N TYR A 130 -22.94 -1.22 2.99
CA TYR A 130 -21.83 -2.02 2.47
C TYR A 130 -22.12 -2.52 1.05
N GLY A 131 -23.33 -3.03 0.78
CA GLY A 131 -23.76 -3.45 -0.56
C GLY A 131 -23.70 -2.31 -1.58
N ALA A 132 -24.21 -1.13 -1.22
CA ALA A 132 -24.14 0.06 -2.08
C ALA A 132 -22.68 0.48 -2.35
N ALA A 133 -21.82 0.42 -1.34
CA ALA A 133 -20.41 0.80 -1.48
C ALA A 133 -19.64 -0.16 -2.40
N VAL A 134 -19.88 -1.48 -2.30
CA VAL A 134 -19.34 -2.49 -3.22
C VAL A 134 -19.86 -2.24 -4.64
N GLN A 135 -21.15 -1.91 -4.78
CA GLN A 135 -21.73 -1.63 -6.09
C GLN A 135 -21.14 -0.37 -6.75
N ILE A 136 -20.81 0.67 -5.99
CA ILE A 136 -20.09 1.83 -6.55
C ILE A 136 -18.74 1.42 -7.14
N LEU A 137 -18.02 0.50 -6.50
CA LEU A 137 -16.75 0.00 -7.04
C LEU A 137 -16.94 -0.80 -8.33
N VAL A 138 -17.98 -1.64 -8.38
CA VAL A 138 -18.37 -2.39 -9.58
C VAL A 138 -18.64 -1.41 -10.72
N ILE A 139 -19.38 -0.33 -10.45
CA ILE A 139 -19.65 0.73 -11.42
C ILE A 139 -18.37 1.42 -11.88
N LEU A 140 -17.45 1.78 -10.96
CA LEU A 140 -16.18 2.41 -11.32
C LEU A 140 -15.36 1.49 -12.23
N TRP A 141 -15.20 0.23 -11.82
CA TRP A 141 -14.43 -0.75 -12.57
C TRP A 141 -15.00 -0.96 -13.98
N MET A 142 -16.30 -1.26 -14.06
CA MET A 142 -16.95 -1.57 -15.33
C MET A 142 -17.14 -0.33 -16.22
N GLY A 143 -17.45 0.82 -15.62
CA GLY A 143 -17.60 2.09 -16.31
C GLY A 143 -16.30 2.56 -16.96
N LEU A 144 -15.17 2.46 -16.26
CA LEU A 144 -13.88 2.83 -16.85
C LEU A 144 -13.51 1.95 -18.05
N ASN A 145 -13.74 0.64 -17.94
CA ASN A 145 -13.40 -0.33 -18.99
C ASN A 145 -14.28 -0.18 -20.25
N THR A 146 -15.55 0.18 -20.07
CA THR A 146 -16.51 0.28 -21.19
C THR A 146 -16.45 1.64 -21.89
N TRP A 147 -16.23 2.72 -21.15
CA TRP A 147 -16.31 4.09 -21.69
C TRP A 147 -14.96 4.66 -22.12
N ILE A 148 -13.87 4.21 -21.49
CA ILE A 148 -12.53 4.74 -21.74
C ILE A 148 -11.66 3.61 -22.29
N SER A 149 -12.11 2.96 -23.36
CA SER A 149 -11.43 1.81 -23.99
C SER A 149 -10.00 2.10 -24.47
N GLN A 150 -9.61 3.38 -24.61
CA GLN A 150 -8.26 3.77 -25.02
C GLN A 150 -7.29 3.94 -23.84
N TRP A 151 -7.80 4.07 -22.62
CA TRP A 151 -6.97 4.16 -21.43
C TRP A 151 -6.99 2.82 -20.72
N ASP A 152 -5.86 2.42 -20.14
CA ASP A 152 -5.79 1.26 -19.27
C ASP A 152 -6.49 1.57 -17.93
N GLY A 153 -7.81 1.74 -17.98
CA GLY A 153 -8.65 2.21 -16.88
C GLY A 153 -8.60 1.27 -15.68
N LEU A 154 -8.32 -0.02 -15.93
CA LEU A 154 -8.09 -1.05 -14.92
C LEU A 154 -6.95 -0.67 -13.97
N SER A 155 -5.89 -0.07 -14.49
CA SER A 155 -4.72 0.33 -13.71
C SER A 155 -4.99 1.49 -12.73
N TRP A 156 -6.03 2.28 -12.99
CA TRP A 156 -6.42 3.46 -12.20
C TRP A 156 -7.60 3.20 -11.24
N VAL A 157 -8.27 2.05 -11.31
CA VAL A 157 -9.44 1.74 -10.46
C VAL A 157 -9.11 1.90 -8.98
N GLY A 158 -7.91 1.47 -8.54
CA GLY A 158 -7.44 1.64 -7.16
C GLY A 158 -7.37 3.11 -6.71
N SER A 159 -6.93 4.01 -7.59
CA SER A 159 -6.86 5.46 -7.30
C SER A 159 -8.24 6.07 -7.18
N LEU A 160 -9.14 5.70 -8.08
CA LEU A 160 -10.53 6.18 -8.07
C LEU A 160 -11.28 5.64 -6.86
N ALA A 161 -11.03 4.39 -6.47
CA ALA A 161 -11.53 3.82 -5.22
C ALA A 161 -11.04 4.61 -4.00
N CYS A 162 -9.78 5.07 -3.98
CA CYS A 162 -9.29 5.98 -2.93
C CYS A 162 -10.05 7.32 -2.93
N GLY A 163 -10.31 7.90 -4.10
CA GLY A 163 -11.09 9.12 -4.23
C GLY A 163 -12.53 8.98 -3.70
N VAL A 164 -13.22 7.91 -4.11
CA VAL A 164 -14.55 7.58 -3.58
C VAL A 164 -14.50 7.28 -2.08
N GLY A 165 -13.45 6.61 -1.61
CA GLY A 165 -13.20 6.36 -0.19
C GLY A 165 -13.11 7.65 0.61
N LEU A 166 -12.38 8.67 0.13
CA LEU A 166 -12.32 9.99 0.76
C LEU A 166 -13.70 10.66 0.82
N ILE A 167 -14.46 10.63 -0.28
CA ILE A 167 -15.82 11.18 -0.31
C ILE A 167 -16.68 10.50 0.76
N TYR A 168 -16.68 9.16 0.79
CA TYR A 168 -17.39 8.38 1.81
C TYR A 168 -16.92 8.69 3.23
N PHE A 169 -15.64 8.97 3.44
CA PHE A 169 -15.10 9.24 4.76
C PHE A 169 -15.54 10.61 5.31
N TYR A 170 -15.55 11.66 4.48
CA TYR A 170 -15.90 13.03 4.88
C TYR A 170 -17.40 13.34 4.79
N MET A 171 -18.18 12.50 4.12
CA MET A 171 -19.62 12.66 4.01
C MET A 171 -20.25 12.80 5.41
N PRO A 172 -21.10 13.81 5.66
CA PRO A 172 -21.68 14.06 6.97
C PRO A 172 -22.86 13.10 7.23
N TRP A 173 -22.61 11.79 7.20
CA TRP A 173 -23.62 10.72 7.33
C TRP A 173 -24.65 10.98 8.42
N HIS A 174 -24.17 11.39 9.60
CA HIS A 174 -25.03 11.67 10.75
C HIS A 174 -26.00 12.85 10.53
N ARG A 175 -25.57 13.92 9.85
CA ARG A 175 -26.45 15.07 9.54
C ARG A 175 -27.52 14.71 8.52
N TRP A 176 -27.28 13.69 7.73
CA TRP A 176 -28.21 13.20 6.71
C TRP A 176 -29.07 12.02 7.21
N GLY A 177 -29.03 11.71 8.51
CA GLY A 177 -29.88 10.68 9.13
C GLY A 177 -29.31 9.26 9.08
N TRP A 178 -28.16 9.05 8.42
CA TRP A 178 -27.46 7.76 8.37
C TRP A 178 -26.51 7.57 9.57
N ARG A 179 -26.23 6.31 9.91
CA ARG A 179 -25.10 5.99 10.81
C ARG A 179 -23.76 6.27 10.14
N SER A 180 -22.84 6.83 10.90
CA SER A 180 -21.49 7.15 10.40
C SER A 180 -20.55 5.95 10.32
N GLU A 181 -20.78 4.90 11.12
CA GLU A 181 -19.87 3.76 11.24
C GLU A 181 -19.75 2.95 9.94
N PRO A 182 -20.85 2.53 9.27
CA PRO A 182 -20.75 1.68 8.08
C PRO A 182 -20.09 2.42 6.92
N GLY A 183 -20.42 3.70 6.73
CA GLY A 183 -19.80 4.53 5.69
C GLY A 183 -18.29 4.72 5.90
N ARG A 184 -17.87 4.94 7.15
CA ARG A 184 -16.44 5.04 7.50
C ARG A 184 -15.71 3.70 7.39
N HIS A 185 -16.33 2.59 7.75
CA HIS A 185 -15.75 1.24 7.58
C HIS A 185 -15.58 0.89 6.11
N SER A 186 -16.60 1.16 5.29
CA SER A 186 -16.52 1.06 3.84
C SER A 186 -15.37 1.89 3.28
N ALA A 187 -15.25 3.17 3.67
CA ALA A 187 -14.14 4.03 3.24
C ALA A 187 -12.76 3.44 3.58
N LEU A 188 -12.60 2.79 4.73
CA LEU A 188 -11.33 2.19 5.14
C LEU A 188 -10.99 0.92 4.37
N ILE A 189 -11.98 0.06 4.12
CA ILE A 189 -11.75 -1.29 3.57
C ILE A 189 -11.73 -1.29 2.03
N LEU A 190 -12.63 -0.52 1.41
CA LEU A 190 -12.86 -0.57 -0.04
C LEU A 190 -11.61 -0.30 -0.87
N PRO A 191 -10.83 0.78 -0.65
CA PRO A 191 -9.72 1.08 -1.55
C PRO A 191 -8.63 0.01 -1.50
N GLY A 192 -8.33 -0.53 -0.32
CA GLY A 192 -7.39 -1.63 -0.15
C GLY A 192 -7.90 -2.93 -0.76
N ALA A 193 -9.19 -3.25 -0.59
CA ALA A 193 -9.79 -4.41 -1.23
C ALA A 193 -9.70 -4.33 -2.77
N VAL A 194 -9.98 -3.17 -3.35
CA VAL A 194 -9.85 -2.94 -4.79
C VAL A 194 -8.42 -3.12 -5.26
N ILE A 195 -7.45 -2.48 -4.59
CA ILE A 195 -6.03 -2.60 -4.95
C ILE A 195 -5.57 -4.06 -4.92
N LEU A 196 -6.04 -4.85 -3.94
CA LEU A 196 -5.74 -6.28 -3.84
C LEU A 196 -6.41 -7.10 -4.95
N LEU A 197 -7.66 -6.80 -5.30
CA LEU A 197 -8.36 -7.47 -6.40
C LEU A 197 -7.74 -7.14 -7.76
N THR A 198 -7.25 -5.92 -7.94
CA THR A 198 -6.58 -5.47 -9.17
C THR A 198 -5.05 -5.64 -9.10
N CYS A 199 -4.53 -6.49 -8.21
CA CYS A 199 -3.10 -6.59 -7.91
C CYS A 199 -2.20 -6.81 -9.14
N TRP A 200 -2.70 -7.53 -10.14
CA TRP A 200 -1.97 -7.82 -11.38
C TRP A 200 -1.98 -6.68 -12.40
N TRP A 201 -2.93 -5.77 -12.29
CA TRP A 201 -3.21 -4.72 -13.28
C TRP A 201 -2.92 -3.32 -12.74
N VAL A 202 -2.56 -3.21 -11.46
CA VAL A 202 -2.38 -1.93 -10.77
C VAL A 202 -1.09 -1.24 -11.22
N ASN A 203 -1.17 0.05 -11.55
CA ASN A 203 0.01 0.87 -11.84
C ASN A 203 0.66 1.37 -10.55
N ASN A 204 1.98 1.57 -10.57
CA ASN A 204 2.78 2.23 -9.52
C ASN A 204 2.15 3.55 -9.04
N ALA A 205 1.62 4.37 -9.93
CA ALA A 205 0.94 5.63 -9.56
C ALA A 205 -0.29 5.36 -8.66
N SER A 206 -1.04 4.31 -8.96
CA SER A 206 -2.25 3.94 -8.21
C SER A 206 -1.93 3.35 -6.84
N LEU A 207 -0.86 2.55 -6.76
CA LEU A 207 -0.32 2.07 -5.49
C LEU A 207 0.21 3.23 -4.62
N LEU A 208 0.87 4.24 -5.21
CA LEU A 208 1.32 5.43 -4.49
C LEU A 208 0.15 6.26 -3.96
N ILE A 209 -0.90 6.46 -4.75
CA ILE A 209 -2.12 7.14 -4.31
C ILE A 209 -2.77 6.36 -3.16
N GLY A 210 -2.83 5.02 -3.25
CA GLY A 210 -3.31 4.16 -2.17
C GLY A 210 -2.45 4.27 -0.90
N ALA A 211 -1.13 4.27 -1.03
CA ALA A 211 -0.22 4.45 0.08
C ALA A 211 -0.41 5.81 0.76
N GLY A 212 -0.55 6.88 -0.03
CA GLY A 212 -0.84 8.23 0.44
C GLY A 212 -2.20 8.30 1.15
N TYR A 213 -3.24 7.69 0.58
CA TYR A 213 -4.58 7.62 1.16
C TYR A 213 -4.56 7.00 2.56
N TYR A 214 -3.96 5.82 2.72
CA TYR A 214 -3.85 5.17 4.03
C TYR A 214 -2.94 5.92 4.99
N GLY A 215 -1.89 6.59 4.50
CA GLY A 215 -1.02 7.45 5.30
C GLY A 215 -1.76 8.65 5.88
N ILE A 216 -2.53 9.37 5.05
CA ILE A 216 -3.36 10.51 5.48
C ILE A 216 -4.39 10.04 6.51
N LEU A 217 -5.08 8.93 6.25
CA LEU A 217 -6.07 8.39 7.19
C LEU A 217 -5.44 7.93 8.51
N ALA A 218 -4.22 7.39 8.50
CA ALA A 218 -3.51 7.01 9.72
C ALA A 218 -3.27 8.23 10.63
N VAL A 219 -2.85 9.36 10.04
CA VAL A 219 -2.63 10.62 10.76
C VAL A 219 -3.95 11.18 11.27
N GLN A 220 -4.97 11.27 10.41
CA GLN A 220 -6.26 11.88 10.78
C GLN A 220 -7.04 11.09 11.82
N THR A 221 -6.98 9.77 11.77
CA THR A 221 -7.71 8.90 12.71
C THR A 221 -6.90 8.54 13.95
N SER A 222 -5.62 8.95 14.03
CA SER A 222 -4.67 8.53 15.07
C SER A 222 -4.54 7.00 15.20
N ARG A 223 -4.82 6.25 14.12
CA ARG A 223 -4.74 4.79 14.08
C ARG A 223 -3.47 4.35 13.36
N ILE A 224 -2.42 4.08 14.15
CA ILE A 224 -1.10 3.67 13.64
C ILE A 224 -1.17 2.39 12.79
N ARG A 225 -2.13 1.50 13.04
CA ARG A 225 -2.32 0.26 12.25
C ARG A 225 -2.56 0.53 10.76
N LEU A 226 -3.14 1.67 10.38
CA LEU A 226 -3.34 2.04 8.97
C LEU A 226 -2.02 2.42 8.29
N SER A 227 -1.03 2.89 9.06
CA SER A 227 0.30 3.17 8.51
C SER A 227 0.99 1.90 7.99
N TYR A 228 0.65 0.71 8.53
CA TYR A 228 1.18 -0.55 8.04
C TYR A 228 0.68 -0.88 6.63
N ILE A 229 -0.58 -0.54 6.32
CA ILE A 229 -1.12 -0.70 4.96
C ILE A 229 -0.39 0.24 4.00
N SER A 230 -0.18 1.50 4.41
CA SER A 230 0.59 2.48 3.63
C SER A 230 2.02 2.01 3.36
N LEU A 231 2.70 1.43 4.36
CA LEU A 231 4.04 0.84 4.20
C LEU A 231 4.05 -0.35 3.23
N ILE A 232 3.10 -1.26 3.35
CA ILE A 232 3.00 -2.43 2.45
C ILE A 232 2.82 -1.97 1.00
N LEU A 233 1.91 -1.01 0.76
CA LEU A 233 1.68 -0.46 -0.57
C LEU A 233 2.92 0.30 -1.10
N SER A 234 3.62 1.05 -0.23
CA SER A 234 4.85 1.75 -0.61
C SER A 234 5.97 0.76 -0.98
N ASN A 235 6.13 -0.32 -0.21
CA ASN A 235 7.09 -1.38 -0.53
C ASN A 235 6.75 -2.04 -1.86
N TRP A 236 5.46 -2.28 -2.12
CA TRP A 236 5.02 -2.84 -3.39
C TRP A 236 5.40 -1.93 -4.56
N VAL A 237 5.19 -0.62 -4.47
CA VAL A 237 5.63 0.35 -5.50
C VAL A 237 7.12 0.23 -5.78
N LEU A 238 7.94 0.13 -4.73
CA LEU A 238 9.39 0.02 -4.89
C LEU A 238 9.77 -1.29 -5.58
N TYR A 239 9.13 -2.41 -5.20
CA TYR A 239 9.37 -3.70 -5.85
C TYR A 239 8.91 -3.74 -7.30
N SER A 240 7.72 -3.22 -7.60
CA SER A 240 7.22 -3.18 -8.98
C SER A 240 8.08 -2.27 -9.85
N TRP A 241 8.57 -1.16 -9.31
CA TRP A 241 9.54 -0.29 -9.98
C TRP A 241 10.86 -1.01 -10.27
N MET A 242 11.46 -1.69 -9.28
CA MET A 242 12.71 -2.46 -9.47
C MET A 242 12.57 -3.57 -10.51
N VAL A 243 11.44 -4.29 -10.50
CA VAL A 243 11.16 -5.32 -11.51
C VAL A 243 11.04 -4.69 -12.90
N SER A 244 10.45 -3.49 -13.02
CA SER A 244 10.28 -2.81 -14.31
C SER A 244 11.59 -2.28 -14.92
N THR A 245 12.57 -1.90 -14.09
CA THR A 245 13.88 -1.44 -14.56
C THR A 245 14.83 -2.60 -14.88
N GLY A 246 14.51 -3.82 -14.43
CA GLY A 246 15.34 -5.01 -14.64
C GLY A 246 16.64 -5.02 -13.82
N GLU A 247 16.81 -4.06 -12.91
CA GLU A 247 18.01 -3.94 -12.08
C GLU A 247 17.94 -4.90 -10.88
N PHE A 248 18.53 -6.08 -11.01
CA PHE A 248 18.64 -7.04 -9.92
C PHE A 248 19.81 -6.68 -8.98
N SER A 249 19.50 -5.99 -7.88
CA SER A 249 20.44 -5.74 -6.78
C SER A 249 19.84 -6.19 -5.46
N VAL A 250 20.50 -7.14 -4.80
CA VAL A 250 20.00 -7.75 -3.55
C VAL A 250 19.82 -6.70 -2.45
N SER A 251 20.69 -5.69 -2.40
CA SER A 251 20.58 -4.59 -1.45
C SER A 251 19.34 -3.72 -1.67
N LEU A 252 18.97 -3.43 -2.93
CA LEU A 252 17.75 -2.66 -3.24
C LEU A 252 16.50 -3.44 -2.87
N TYR A 253 16.45 -4.77 -3.05
CA TYR A 253 15.31 -5.57 -2.63
C TYR A 253 15.16 -5.64 -1.09
N VAL A 254 16.27 -5.64 -0.35
CA VAL A 254 16.24 -5.72 1.12
C VAL A 254 15.95 -4.36 1.76
N LEU A 255 16.24 -3.24 1.08
CA LEU A 255 16.08 -1.89 1.63
C LEU A 255 14.64 -1.54 2.05
N PRO A 256 13.58 -1.74 1.23
CA PRO A 256 12.18 -1.48 1.63
C PRO A 256 11.77 -2.31 2.86
N LEU A 257 12.16 -3.59 2.91
CA LEU A 257 11.89 -4.47 4.04
C LEU A 257 12.61 -4.00 5.31
N ALA A 258 13.91 -3.70 5.22
CA ALA A 258 14.69 -3.20 6.34
C ALA A 258 14.14 -1.86 6.86
N GLY A 259 13.77 -0.94 5.96
CA GLY A 259 13.16 0.34 6.30
C GLY A 259 11.82 0.17 7.01
N SER A 260 10.95 -0.70 6.50
CA SER A 260 9.63 -0.95 7.10
C SER A 260 9.71 -1.54 8.51
N LEU A 261 10.67 -2.44 8.78
CA LEU A 261 10.93 -2.97 10.12
C LEU A 261 11.45 -1.90 11.10
N ILE A 262 12.31 -0.99 10.64
CA ILE A 262 12.78 0.14 11.46
C ILE A 262 11.61 1.06 11.80
N TRP A 263 10.74 1.34 10.82
CA TRP A 263 9.55 2.17 10.99
C TRP A 263 8.59 1.57 12.03
N VAL A 264 8.26 0.28 11.91
CA VAL A 264 7.42 -0.43 12.90
C VAL A 264 8.06 -0.38 14.29
N GLY A 265 9.37 -0.61 14.41
CA GLY A 265 10.09 -0.52 15.68
C GLY A 265 10.19 0.89 16.29
N HIS A 266 9.78 1.94 15.56
CA HIS A 266 9.73 3.32 16.06
C HIS A 266 8.31 3.76 16.41
N LEU A 267 7.33 3.41 15.58
CA LEU A 267 5.97 3.96 15.68
C LEU A 267 4.96 3.06 16.38
N ASP A 268 5.21 1.75 16.50
CA ASP A 268 4.23 0.85 17.10
C ASP A 268 4.02 1.12 18.60
N PRO A 269 2.80 1.49 19.06
CA PRO A 269 2.49 1.70 20.47
C PRO A 269 2.71 0.44 21.32
N GLY A 270 2.47 -0.74 20.76
CA GLY A 270 2.67 -2.01 21.47
C GLY A 270 4.14 -2.29 21.78
N LEU A 271 5.04 -1.68 21.02
CA LEU A 271 6.48 -1.77 21.23
C LEU A 271 7.04 -0.62 22.06
N GLN A 272 6.25 0.33 22.57
CA GLN A 272 6.76 1.41 23.44
C GLN A 272 7.03 1.03 24.90
N PRO A 273 6.30 0.09 25.54
CA PRO A 273 6.55 -0.31 26.92
C PRO A 273 8.02 -0.70 27.17
N THR A 274 8.48 -0.52 28.41
CA THR A 274 9.84 -0.88 28.83
C THR A 274 10.12 -2.38 28.68
N GLU A 275 9.10 -3.22 28.78
CA GLU A 275 9.18 -4.67 28.62
C GLU A 275 9.57 -5.10 27.20
N SER A 276 9.13 -4.36 26.16
CA SER A 276 9.43 -4.68 24.75
C SER A 276 10.73 -4.06 24.23
N ARG A 277 11.59 -3.54 25.13
CA ARG A 277 12.88 -2.92 24.76
C ARG A 277 13.79 -3.89 24.02
N ALA A 278 13.81 -5.16 24.42
CA ALA A 278 14.58 -6.21 23.76
C ALA A 278 14.09 -6.44 22.31
N LEU A 279 12.77 -6.48 22.10
CA LEU A 279 12.17 -6.62 20.77
C LEU A 279 12.46 -5.42 19.86
N ARG A 280 12.34 -4.18 20.37
CA ARG A 280 12.73 -2.97 19.61
C ARG A 280 14.19 -3.01 19.16
N HIS A 281 15.07 -3.45 20.05
CA HIS A 281 16.49 -3.56 19.75
C HIS A 281 16.78 -4.67 18.75
N GLY A 282 16.14 -5.83 18.93
CA GLY A 282 16.22 -6.97 18.03
C GLY A 282 15.76 -6.61 16.62
N LEU A 283 14.62 -5.94 16.48
CA LEU A 283 14.13 -5.46 15.18
C LEU A 283 15.13 -4.53 14.51
N ARG A 284 15.62 -3.50 15.21
CA ARG A 284 16.62 -2.57 14.64
C ARG A 284 17.93 -3.27 14.24
N SER A 285 18.40 -4.20 15.07
CA SER A 285 19.60 -4.98 14.77
C SER A 285 19.39 -5.93 13.59
N LEU A 286 18.23 -6.56 13.50
CA LEU A 286 17.86 -7.46 12.41
C LEU A 286 17.76 -6.68 11.10
N SER A 287 17.03 -5.57 11.08
CA SER A 287 16.84 -4.76 9.86
C SER A 287 18.16 -4.25 9.30
N VAL A 288 18.98 -3.63 10.16
CA VAL A 288 20.29 -3.11 9.75
C VAL A 288 21.23 -4.26 9.40
N GLY A 289 21.22 -5.34 10.19
CA GLY A 289 22.02 -6.54 9.91
C GLY A 289 21.70 -7.17 8.55
N CYS A 290 20.41 -7.35 8.23
CA CYS A 290 19.97 -7.88 6.93
C CYS A 290 20.40 -6.98 5.78
N PHE A 291 20.22 -5.66 5.89
CA PHE A 291 20.66 -4.72 4.86
C PHE A 291 22.18 -4.73 4.68
N CYS A 292 22.94 -4.70 5.78
CA CYS A 292 24.40 -4.79 5.76
C CYS A 292 24.88 -6.10 5.12
N LEU A 293 24.27 -7.23 5.47
CA LEU A 293 24.60 -8.53 4.90
C LEU A 293 24.29 -8.58 3.40
N ALA A 294 23.15 -8.04 2.97
CA ALA A 294 22.80 -7.94 1.55
C ALA A 294 23.83 -7.13 0.76
N THR A 295 24.22 -5.95 1.25
CA THR A 295 25.25 -5.11 0.60
C THR A 295 26.62 -5.78 0.57
N TRP A 296 26.97 -6.55 1.60
CA TRP A 296 28.22 -7.28 1.67
C TRP A 296 28.29 -8.43 0.67
N LEU A 297 27.20 -9.19 0.53
CA LEU A 297 27.05 -10.26 -0.46
C LEU A 297 27.06 -9.74 -1.90
N GLU A 298 26.36 -8.65 -2.17
CA GLU A 298 26.28 -8.07 -3.52
C GLU A 298 27.66 -7.59 -4.02
N THR A 299 28.46 -7.03 -3.11
CA THR A 299 29.81 -6.53 -3.42
C THR A 299 30.90 -7.61 -3.32
N TRP A 300 30.51 -8.88 -3.28
CA TRP A 300 31.46 -9.98 -3.11
C TRP A 300 32.45 -10.06 -4.28
N GLY A 301 33.74 -10.15 -3.97
CA GLY A 301 34.81 -10.27 -4.97
C GLY A 301 35.15 -8.98 -5.74
N GLN A 302 34.46 -7.86 -5.49
CA GLN A 302 34.71 -6.59 -6.17
C GLN A 302 35.54 -5.64 -5.28
N LEU A 303 36.67 -5.17 -5.81
CA LEU A 303 37.56 -4.24 -5.10
C LEU A 303 36.92 -2.87 -4.89
N TRP A 304 36.55 -2.19 -5.98
CA TRP A 304 36.03 -0.83 -5.92
C TRP A 304 34.65 -0.74 -5.26
N ALA A 305 33.71 -1.61 -5.65
CA ALA A 305 32.38 -1.64 -5.04
C ALA A 305 32.41 -2.07 -3.58
N GLY A 306 33.40 -2.86 -3.18
CA GLY A 306 33.48 -3.33 -1.81
C GLY A 306 33.98 -2.29 -0.79
N PHE A 307 34.32 -1.06 -1.20
CA PHE A 307 34.47 0.08 -0.30
C PHE A 307 33.11 0.66 0.16
N TRP A 308 32.04 0.44 -0.62
CA TRP A 308 30.71 0.95 -0.28
C TRP A 308 30.18 0.37 1.05
N PRO A 309 30.20 -0.96 1.30
CA PRO A 309 29.81 -1.52 2.59
C PRO A 309 30.71 -1.08 3.75
N MET A 310 31.98 -0.79 3.48
CA MET A 310 32.92 -0.28 4.49
C MET A 310 32.52 1.14 4.94
N GLY A 311 32.17 2.01 3.99
CA GLY A 311 31.63 3.33 4.28
C GLY A 311 30.30 3.26 5.04
N LEU A 312 29.40 2.34 4.66
CA LEU A 312 28.16 2.09 5.40
C LEU A 312 28.41 1.61 6.84
N GLY A 313 29.38 0.72 7.05
CA GLY A 313 29.78 0.25 8.38
C GLY A 313 30.27 1.40 9.26
N LEU A 314 31.11 2.28 8.72
CA LEU A 314 31.60 3.47 9.43
C LEU A 314 30.45 4.44 9.76
N ALA A 315 29.56 4.70 8.81
CA ALA A 315 28.39 5.56 9.02
C ALA A 315 27.49 5.01 10.14
N LEU A 316 27.30 3.69 10.22
CA LEU A 316 26.54 3.04 11.29
C LEU A 316 27.23 3.14 12.65
N VAL A 317 28.56 3.06 12.70
CA VAL A 317 29.32 3.30 13.94
C VAL A 317 29.11 4.72 14.44
N LEU A 318 29.23 5.72 13.55
CA LEU A 318 28.99 7.13 13.89
C LEU A 318 27.53 7.36 14.32
N ALA A 319 26.56 6.79 13.60
CA ALA A 319 25.15 6.86 13.94
C ALA A 319 24.84 6.18 15.28
N GLY A 320 25.48 5.03 15.57
CA GLY A 320 25.38 4.31 16.84
C GLY A 320 25.92 5.12 18.01
N LEU A 321 27.03 5.84 17.81
CA LEU A 321 27.63 6.74 18.80
C LEU A 321 26.74 7.96 19.05
N GLY A 322 26.26 8.61 17.98
CA GLY A 322 25.44 9.81 18.05
C GLY A 322 24.04 9.57 18.64
N LEU A 323 23.37 8.52 18.20
CA LEU A 323 22.02 8.16 18.66
C LEU A 323 22.03 7.35 19.97
N ARG A 324 23.21 6.94 20.46
CA ARG A 324 23.40 6.06 21.64
C ARG A 324 22.65 4.72 21.52
N ILE A 325 22.54 4.18 20.30
CA ILE A 325 21.86 2.91 20.02
C ILE A 325 22.92 1.83 19.80
N ARG A 326 23.05 0.91 20.78
CA ARG A 326 24.07 -0.16 20.74
C ARG A 326 23.97 -1.06 19.49
N ALA A 327 22.78 -1.28 18.93
CA ALA A 327 22.57 -2.15 17.79
C ALA A 327 23.36 -1.67 16.56
N TYR A 328 23.31 -0.37 16.26
CA TYR A 328 24.04 0.22 15.14
C TYR A 328 25.55 0.16 15.35
N LEU A 329 26.01 0.33 16.60
CA LEU A 329 27.42 0.22 16.94
C LEU A 329 27.96 -1.19 16.72
N TRP A 330 27.25 -2.23 17.21
CA TRP A 330 27.67 -3.62 17.06
C TRP A 330 27.65 -4.07 15.60
N VAL A 331 26.53 -3.86 14.90
CA VAL A 331 26.39 -4.25 13.49
C VAL A 331 27.37 -3.49 12.60
N GLY A 332 27.53 -2.18 12.82
CA GLY A 332 28.46 -1.34 12.07
C GLY A 332 29.92 -1.74 12.28
N SER A 333 30.34 -2.00 13.52
CA SER A 333 31.71 -2.42 13.83
C SER A 333 32.04 -3.78 13.21
N LEU A 334 31.10 -4.72 13.27
CA LEU A 334 31.25 -6.06 12.68
C LEU A 334 31.36 -5.96 11.15
N LEU A 335 30.48 -5.20 10.49
CA LEU A 335 30.53 -5.01 9.04
C LEU A 335 31.83 -4.31 8.62
N PHE A 336 32.23 -3.25 9.31
CA PHE A 336 33.46 -2.52 9.03
C PHE A 336 34.69 -3.43 9.17
N GLY A 337 34.78 -4.20 10.26
CA GLY A 337 35.88 -5.14 10.48
C GLY A 337 35.97 -6.22 9.39
N LEU A 338 34.84 -6.86 9.06
CA LEU A 338 34.78 -7.89 8.02
C LEU A 338 35.13 -7.33 6.63
N THR A 339 34.61 -6.16 6.28
CA THR A 339 34.87 -5.53 4.98
C THR A 339 36.30 -5.01 4.87
N PHE A 340 36.85 -4.43 5.93
CA PHE A 340 38.27 -4.03 5.98
C PHE A 340 39.19 -5.22 5.80
N LEU A 341 38.99 -6.30 6.55
CA LEU A 341 39.78 -7.52 6.43
C LEU A 341 39.68 -8.10 5.01
N ARG A 342 38.47 -8.14 4.45
CA ARG A 342 38.24 -8.59 3.08
C ARG A 342 39.01 -7.74 2.07
N GLN A 343 38.94 -6.40 2.15
CA GLN A 343 39.64 -5.53 1.21
C GLN A 343 41.16 -5.65 1.33
N ALA A 344 41.68 -5.75 2.56
CA ALA A 344 43.10 -5.99 2.77
C ALA A 344 43.55 -7.31 2.11
N LEU A 345 42.76 -8.38 2.26
CA LEU A 345 43.03 -9.67 1.61
C LEU A 345 42.93 -9.59 0.09
N LEU A 346 41.91 -8.93 -0.46
CA LEU A 346 41.77 -8.77 -1.91
C LEU A 346 42.93 -7.98 -2.51
N VAL A 347 43.37 -6.89 -1.87
CA VAL A 347 44.54 -6.12 -2.30
C VAL A 347 45.81 -6.98 -2.23
N LEU A 348 45.96 -7.77 -1.17
CA LEU A 348 47.09 -8.71 -1.00
C LEU A 348 47.15 -9.76 -2.10
N LEU A 349 46.01 -10.32 -2.50
CA LEU A 349 45.94 -11.42 -3.46
C LEU A 349 45.95 -10.95 -4.92
N LEU A 350 45.27 -9.83 -5.24
CA LEU A 350 45.08 -9.38 -6.63
C LEU A 350 46.11 -8.34 -7.08
N TYR A 351 46.68 -7.56 -6.15
CA TYR A 351 47.66 -6.52 -6.46
C TYR A 351 48.91 -6.61 -5.58
N PRO A 352 49.65 -7.73 -5.62
CA PRO A 352 50.90 -7.87 -4.87
C PRO A 352 51.89 -6.75 -5.24
N MET A 353 51.91 -6.32 -6.51
CA MET A 353 52.75 -5.22 -6.98
C MET A 353 52.44 -3.88 -6.28
N LEU A 354 51.17 -3.61 -5.95
CA LEU A 354 50.77 -2.39 -5.25
C LEU A 354 51.25 -2.41 -3.80
N LEU A 355 51.22 -3.58 -3.14
CA LEU A 355 51.81 -3.77 -1.81
C LEU A 355 53.32 -3.57 -1.81
N TRP A 356 54.03 -4.10 -2.79
CA TRP A 356 55.46 -3.84 -2.95
C TRP A 356 55.74 -2.36 -3.18
N GLY A 357 54.94 -1.68 -4.01
CA GLY A 357 55.05 -0.23 -4.25
C GLY A 357 54.85 0.59 -2.97
N VAL A 358 53.79 0.31 -2.21
CA VAL A 358 53.53 0.98 -0.91
C VAL A 358 54.65 0.66 0.09
N GLY A 359 55.11 -0.60 0.14
CA GLY A 359 56.22 -1.01 1.00
C GLY A 359 57.52 -0.29 0.68
N ILE A 360 57.86 -0.15 -0.61
CA ILE A 360 59.04 0.59 -1.07
C ILE A 360 58.91 2.08 -0.74
N LEU A 361 57.75 2.70 -1.00
CA LEU A 361 57.52 4.11 -0.68
C LEU A 361 57.60 4.38 0.83
N MET A 362 57.02 3.50 1.65
CA MET A 362 57.10 3.59 3.10
C MET A 362 58.55 3.39 3.59
N GLY A 363 59.27 2.42 3.01
CA GLY A 363 60.69 2.20 3.27
C GLY A 363 61.55 3.41 2.91
N LEU A 364 61.34 4.01 1.73
CA LEU A 364 62.00 5.26 1.32
C LEU A 364 61.67 6.42 2.26
N GLY A 365 60.41 6.52 2.70
CA GLY A 365 59.98 7.51 3.70
C GLY A 365 60.74 7.34 5.02
N LEU A 366 60.88 6.11 5.52
CA LEU A 366 61.64 5.82 6.74
C LEU A 366 63.13 6.14 6.59
N ILE A 367 63.72 5.79 5.44
CA ILE A 367 65.12 6.14 5.12
C ILE A 367 65.28 7.66 5.08
N TRP A 368 64.32 8.39 4.49
CA TRP A 368 64.34 9.85 4.41
C TRP A 368 64.20 10.52 5.79
N VAL A 369 63.32 9.99 6.65
CA VAL A 369 63.17 10.44 8.03
C VAL A 369 64.47 10.18 8.81
N ALA A 370 65.03 8.97 8.71
CA ALA A 370 66.29 8.61 9.37
C ALA A 370 67.46 9.49 8.90
N ALA A 371 67.58 9.73 7.58
CA ALA A 371 68.59 10.61 7.02
C ALA A 371 68.40 12.06 7.49
N SER A 372 67.16 12.55 7.60
CA SER A 372 66.85 13.87 8.14
C SER A 372 67.17 14.01 9.63
N PHE A 373 66.98 12.94 10.41
CA PHE A 373 67.41 12.88 11.80
C PHE A 373 68.92 12.88 11.92
N GLU A 374 69.63 12.06 11.13
CA GLU A 374 71.10 12.02 11.17
C GLU A 374 71.72 13.36 10.75
N ARG A 375 71.13 14.04 9.75
CA ARG A 375 71.56 15.38 9.33
C ARG A 375 71.31 16.47 10.37
N ARG A 376 70.28 16.30 11.21
CA ARG A 376 69.97 17.21 12.33
C ARG A 376 70.67 16.81 13.63
N ARG A 377 71.11 15.56 13.76
CA ARG A 377 71.89 15.06 14.91
C ARG A 377 73.23 15.78 15.02
N THR A 378 73.88 16.08 13.90
CA THR A 378 75.12 16.87 13.90
C THR A 378 74.89 18.32 14.34
N GLN A 379 73.76 18.93 13.96
CA GLN A 379 73.35 20.25 14.45
C GLN A 379 72.99 20.21 15.94
N MET A 380 72.21 19.23 16.40
CA MET A 380 71.90 19.09 17.82
C MET A 380 73.15 18.79 18.64
N GLY A 381 74.09 18.00 18.12
CA GLY A 381 75.36 17.71 18.78
C GLY A 381 76.22 18.95 19.02
N SER A 382 76.26 19.89 18.07
CA SER A 382 76.98 21.15 18.27
C SER A 382 76.30 22.05 19.31
N TRP A 383 74.96 22.10 19.30
CA TRP A 383 74.19 22.86 20.30
C TRP A 383 74.38 22.29 21.72
N TRP A 384 74.45 20.96 21.85
CA TRP A 384 74.74 20.30 23.12
C TRP A 384 76.19 20.53 23.58
N ALA A 385 77.16 20.54 22.66
CA ALA A 385 78.55 20.84 22.98
C ALA A 385 78.71 22.30 23.46
N ASP A 386 78.10 23.26 22.76
CA ASP A 386 78.12 24.69 23.11
C ASP A 386 77.42 24.94 24.46
N GLY A 387 76.30 24.25 24.73
CA GLY A 387 75.59 24.33 26.01
C GLY A 387 76.37 23.75 27.20
N ILE A 388 77.11 22.66 27.00
CA ILE A 388 78.01 22.11 28.02
C ILE A 388 79.21 23.04 28.25
N GLN A 389 79.70 23.70 27.19
CA GLN A 389 80.80 24.66 27.31
C GLN A 389 80.37 25.93 28.08
N GLN A 390 79.14 26.43 27.86
CA GLN A 390 78.59 27.54 28.65
C GLN A 390 78.38 27.18 30.13
N LEU A 391 77.99 25.94 30.45
CA LEU A 391 77.83 25.48 31.83
C LEU A 391 79.16 25.12 32.53
N GLY A 392 80.23 24.86 31.77
CA GLY A 392 81.55 24.48 32.29
C GLY A 392 82.49 25.65 32.59
N PHE A 393 82.18 26.88 32.16
CA PHE A 393 83.03 28.07 32.35
C PHE A 393 82.56 29.03 33.47
N GLU A 394 81.53 28.69 34.23
CA GLU A 394 81.00 29.53 35.32
C GLU A 394 81.59 29.25 36.71
N GLN A 395 82.69 28.48 36.83
CA GLN A 395 83.21 28.05 38.16
C GLN A 395 84.57 28.56 38.62
N TRP A 396 85.22 29.50 37.93
CA TRP A 396 86.48 30.08 38.43
C TRP A 396 86.57 31.57 38.12
N ASP A 397 85.97 32.38 39.00
CA ASP A 397 86.55 33.64 39.52
C ASP A 397 86.03 33.90 40.94
#